data_AF-A0AAU4EEB0-F1
#
_entry.id   AF-A0AAU4EEB0-F1
#
_cell.length_a   1.000
_cell.length_b   1.000
_cell.length_c   1.000
_cell.angle_alpha   90.00
_cell.angle_beta   90.00
_cell.angle_gamma   90.00
#
_symmetry.space_group_name_H-M   'P 1'
#
loop_
_entity.id
_entity.type
_entity.pdbx_description
1 polymer ?
#
loop_
_entity_poly.entity_id
_entity_poly.type
_entity_poly.pdbx_seq_one_letter_code
_entity_poly.pdbx_strand_id
1 'polypeptide(L)'
;MKSVYGACWFTELKFAHYACPEPACGVDGTASAYVFSTLNVLKDSRQVVMAHRLVNWRTDNVADTARFGVSILCGPPTGGAGFCDRSVVPVVKSIAEWRAAPDVTEVFSLDGEDPPATGASAEVAAEKRTSYTVRSQLVAETGDRFTLTGSPMGTGVRCDVARQLDPAGYVRGADCVLRTWYTPMFDFSAAELPIAETGRFVRDVAPVGRYAGYPGTSGGSAGFTGPQNRLFYDVAARQAHRVAAEARCASTWGPFWTRHSGGLTNVCGAYPVDESVQGASATSSFTVRPVLDSDHAEFLRRFTRFLAENHVLDGDGYYFYPLP
;
A
#
# COMPACT_ATOMS: atom_id res chain seq x y z
N MET A 1 -3.48 -11.38 -2.46
CA MET A 1 -2.34 -10.45 -2.27
C MET A 1 -2.45 -9.31 -3.28
N LYS A 2 -2.64 -8.07 -2.82
CA LYS A 2 -2.41 -6.90 -3.69
C LYS A 2 -0.90 -6.68 -3.77
N SER A 3 -0.36 -6.59 -4.98
CA SER A 3 1.06 -6.35 -5.21
C SER A 3 1.37 -4.89 -4.89
N VAL A 4 2.37 -4.60 -4.05
CA VAL A 4 2.87 -3.23 -3.87
C VAL A 4 3.48 -2.65 -5.16
N TYR A 5 3.64 -3.49 -6.19
CA TYR A 5 4.19 -3.11 -7.49
C TYR A 5 3.13 -3.02 -8.60
N GLY A 6 1.87 -3.38 -8.33
CA GLY A 6 0.82 -3.43 -9.34
C GLY A 6 -0.59 -3.28 -8.79
N ALA A 7 -1.36 -2.38 -9.37
CA ALA A 7 -2.78 -2.16 -9.06
C ALA A 7 -3.63 -2.31 -10.32
N CYS A 8 -4.88 -2.75 -10.13
CA CYS A 8 -5.87 -2.88 -11.18
C CYS A 8 -7.20 -2.29 -10.71
N TRP A 9 -7.87 -1.56 -11.59
CA TRP A 9 -9.19 -0.98 -11.39
C TRP A 9 -10.11 -1.32 -12.55
N PHE A 10 -11.39 -1.36 -12.24
CA PHE A 10 -12.46 -1.53 -13.19
C PHE A 10 -13.42 -0.36 -13.04
N THR A 11 -13.78 0.27 -14.16
CA THR A 11 -14.85 1.26 -14.20
C THR A 11 -15.71 1.06 -15.43
N GLU A 12 -16.96 1.49 -15.34
CA GLU A 12 -17.87 1.52 -16.47
C GLU A 12 -17.87 2.93 -17.06
N LEU A 13 -17.48 3.04 -18.32
CA LEU A 13 -17.69 4.26 -19.09
C LEU A 13 -19.16 4.33 -19.47
N LYS A 14 -19.81 5.45 -19.14
CA LYS A 14 -21.16 5.79 -19.61
C LYS A 14 -21.12 7.14 -20.29
N PHE A 15 -21.63 7.17 -21.51
CA PHE A 15 -21.75 8.32 -22.36
C PHE A 15 -23.22 8.46 -22.79
N ALA A 16 -23.77 9.65 -22.59
CA ALA A 16 -25.07 10.04 -23.10
C ALA A 16 -24.89 11.22 -24.06
N HIS A 17 -25.41 11.10 -25.28
CA HIS A 17 -25.52 12.16 -26.28
C HIS A 17 -26.91 12.81 -26.16
N TYR A 18 -26.96 14.13 -26.30
CA TYR A 18 -28.21 14.89 -26.21
C TYR A 18 -28.59 15.50 -27.55
N ALA A 19 -29.87 15.41 -27.90
CA ALA A 19 -30.40 15.84 -29.20
C ALA A 19 -30.27 17.35 -29.47
N CYS A 20 -30.08 18.17 -28.44
CA CYS A 20 -30.04 19.62 -28.58
C CYS A 20 -29.23 20.30 -27.47
N PRO A 21 -28.80 21.56 -27.68
CA PRO A 21 -28.00 22.30 -26.74
C PRO A 21 -28.81 22.94 -25.60
N GLU A 22 -29.78 22.26 -25.00
CA GLU A 22 -30.49 22.77 -23.82
C GLU A 22 -30.50 21.72 -22.70
N PRO A 23 -30.37 22.10 -21.41
CA PRO A 23 -30.37 21.13 -20.30
C PRO A 23 -31.65 20.29 -20.17
N ALA A 24 -32.75 20.74 -20.79
CA ALA A 24 -34.03 20.05 -20.82
C ALA A 24 -34.15 19.02 -21.97
N CYS A 25 -33.11 18.85 -22.79
CA CYS A 25 -33.18 17.99 -23.97
C CYS A 25 -33.12 16.50 -23.62
N GLY A 26 -33.82 15.70 -24.41
CA GLY A 26 -33.76 14.24 -24.31
C GLY A 26 -32.40 13.70 -24.75
N VAL A 27 -32.00 12.60 -24.11
CA VAL A 27 -30.90 11.75 -24.58
C VAL A 27 -31.37 11.01 -25.83
N ASP A 28 -30.67 11.17 -26.96
CA ASP A 28 -30.99 10.52 -28.23
C ASP A 28 -29.97 9.43 -28.63
N GLY A 29 -28.85 9.34 -27.92
CA GLY A 29 -27.88 8.26 -28.08
C GLY A 29 -27.13 7.94 -26.79
N THR A 30 -26.73 6.68 -26.62
CA THR A 30 -25.88 6.25 -25.51
C THR A 30 -24.75 5.34 -25.98
N ALA A 31 -23.62 5.42 -25.29
CA ALA A 31 -22.53 4.46 -25.43
C ALA A 31 -22.02 4.06 -24.04
N SER A 32 -21.63 2.79 -23.91
CA SER A 32 -20.98 2.29 -22.69
C SER A 32 -19.89 1.28 -23.02
N ALA A 33 -18.89 1.21 -22.16
CA ALA A 33 -17.80 0.26 -22.27
C ALA A 33 -17.24 -0.06 -20.87
N TYR A 34 -16.61 -1.23 -20.75
CA TYR A 34 -15.80 -1.55 -19.59
C TYR A 34 -14.37 -1.07 -19.79
N VAL A 35 -13.87 -0.36 -18.80
CA VAL A 35 -12.51 0.19 -18.77
C VAL A 35 -11.75 -0.54 -17.68
N PHE A 36 -10.82 -1.41 -18.08
CA PHE A 36 -9.85 -2.01 -17.18
C PHE A 36 -8.60 -1.16 -17.18
N SER A 37 -8.12 -0.80 -16.01
CA SER A 37 -6.92 0.03 -15.87
C SER A 37 -5.93 -0.67 -14.97
N THR A 38 -4.66 -0.69 -15.38
CA THR A 38 -3.57 -1.19 -14.55
C THR A 38 -2.51 -0.13 -14.37
N LEU A 39 -1.90 -0.10 -13.19
CA LEU A 39 -0.71 0.72 -12.90
C LEU A 39 0.34 -0.21 -12.32
N ASN A 40 1.52 -0.24 -12.93
CA ASN A 40 2.64 -1.03 -12.46
C ASN A 40 3.87 -0.14 -12.30
N VAL A 41 4.63 -0.34 -11.23
CA VAL A 41 5.98 0.24 -11.10
C VAL A 41 6.97 -0.72 -11.77
N LEU A 42 7.87 -0.19 -12.58
CA LEU A 42 8.88 -1.02 -13.24
C LEU A 42 10.00 -1.35 -12.26
N LYS A 43 10.43 -2.61 -12.28
CA LYS A 43 11.50 -3.09 -11.41
C LYS A 43 12.80 -2.33 -11.70
N ASP A 44 13.56 -2.02 -10.65
CA ASP A 44 14.89 -1.40 -10.74
C ASP A 44 14.93 -0.07 -11.53
N SER A 45 13.80 0.64 -11.63
CA SER A 45 13.71 1.94 -12.31
C SER A 45 12.71 2.87 -11.63
N ARG A 46 12.90 4.18 -11.80
CA ARG A 46 11.92 5.19 -11.40
C ARG A 46 10.90 5.44 -12.50
N GLN A 47 10.18 4.39 -12.86
CA GLN A 47 9.18 4.43 -13.93
C GLN A 47 7.89 3.72 -13.55
N VAL A 48 6.78 4.23 -14.07
CA VAL A 48 5.45 3.62 -13.95
C VAL A 48 4.83 3.39 -15.31
N VAL A 49 4.10 2.30 -15.44
CA VAL A 49 3.35 1.93 -16.64
C VAL A 49 1.87 1.95 -16.30
N MET A 50 1.12 2.80 -16.98
CA MET A 50 -0.34 2.82 -16.91
C MET A 50 -0.91 2.27 -18.20
N ALA A 51 -1.71 1.22 -18.10
CA ALA A 51 -2.38 0.61 -19.24
C ALA A 51 -3.90 0.66 -19.06
N HIS A 52 -4.61 0.91 -20.15
CA HIS A 52 -6.07 0.87 -20.22
C HIS A 52 -6.52 -0.08 -21.30
N ARG A 53 -7.60 -0.79 -21.03
CA ARG A 53 -8.30 -1.65 -21.99
C ARG A 53 -9.78 -1.33 -21.99
N LEU A 54 -10.30 -0.91 -23.14
CA LEU A 54 -11.71 -0.59 -23.33
C LEU A 54 -12.39 -1.69 -24.15
N VAL A 55 -13.34 -2.39 -23.55
CA VAL A 55 -14.01 -3.56 -24.14
C VAL A 55 -15.51 -3.57 -23.87
N ASN A 56 -16.21 -4.54 -24.47
CA ASN A 56 -17.64 -4.77 -24.29
C ASN A 56 -18.51 -3.54 -24.61
N TRP A 57 -18.16 -2.86 -25.71
CA TRP A 57 -18.88 -1.70 -26.18
C TRP A 57 -20.35 -2.01 -26.45
N ARG A 58 -21.24 -1.18 -25.89
CA ARG A 58 -22.66 -1.14 -26.23
C ARG A 58 -22.99 0.26 -26.70
N THR A 59 -23.62 0.35 -27.87
CA THR A 59 -23.93 1.61 -28.53
C THR A 59 -25.38 1.59 -28.98
N ASP A 60 -26.10 2.67 -28.72
CA ASP A 60 -27.45 2.92 -29.19
C ASP A 60 -27.51 4.35 -29.73
N ASN A 61 -27.79 4.51 -31.02
CA ASN A 61 -27.86 5.81 -31.71
C ASN A 61 -26.65 6.75 -31.49
N VAL A 62 -25.46 6.21 -31.21
CA VAL A 62 -24.18 6.94 -31.21
C VAL A 62 -23.33 6.45 -32.38
N ALA A 63 -22.82 7.37 -33.18
CA ALA A 63 -21.97 7.04 -34.31
C ALA A 63 -20.63 6.46 -33.85
N ASP A 64 -20.14 5.44 -34.54
CA ASP A 64 -18.84 4.80 -34.24
C ASP A 64 -17.65 5.77 -34.41
N THR A 65 -17.86 6.92 -35.05
CA THR A 65 -16.88 8.02 -35.19
C THR A 65 -16.75 8.87 -33.94
N ALA A 66 -17.68 8.78 -32.98
CA ALA A 66 -17.64 9.54 -31.75
C ALA A 66 -16.39 9.18 -30.92
N ARG A 67 -15.70 10.20 -30.38
CA ARG A 67 -14.33 10.11 -29.87
C ARG A 67 -14.26 10.22 -28.34
N PHE A 68 -13.72 9.18 -27.72
CA PHE A 68 -13.66 8.99 -26.27
C PHE A 68 -12.29 8.47 -25.86
N GLY A 69 -12.01 8.54 -24.57
CA GLY A 69 -10.96 7.72 -24.00
C GLY A 69 -10.61 8.09 -22.58
N VAL A 70 -9.32 8.14 -22.33
CA VAL A 70 -8.75 8.26 -21.00
C VAL A 70 -7.68 9.36 -21.01
N SER A 71 -7.70 10.20 -19.99
CA SER A 71 -6.60 11.11 -19.72
C SER A 71 -5.86 10.60 -18.51
N ILE A 72 -4.57 10.31 -18.68
CA ILE A 72 -3.68 9.91 -17.61
C ILE A 72 -3.00 11.17 -17.09
N LEU A 73 -3.01 11.36 -15.78
CA LEU A 73 -2.36 12.47 -15.09
C LEU A 73 -1.32 11.91 -14.11
N CYS A 74 -0.13 12.47 -14.16
CA CYS A 74 1.00 12.12 -13.31
C CYS A 74 1.60 13.41 -12.76
N GLY A 75 1.86 13.46 -11.46
CA GLY A 75 2.50 14.63 -10.86
C GLY A 75 2.68 14.47 -9.36
N PRO A 76 3.28 15.47 -8.68
CA PRO A 76 3.42 15.42 -7.24
C PRO A 76 2.04 15.55 -6.57
N PRO A 77 1.87 15.01 -5.34
CA PRO A 77 0.79 15.47 -4.48
C PRO A 77 0.98 16.98 -4.17
N THR A 78 -0.08 17.63 -3.71
CA THR A 78 -0.01 19.05 -3.31
C THR A 78 1.16 19.30 -2.34
N GLY A 79 2.08 20.18 -2.72
CA GLY A 79 3.26 20.51 -1.92
C GLY A 79 4.47 19.58 -2.10
N GLY A 80 4.37 18.55 -2.93
CA GLY A 80 5.50 17.71 -3.35
C GLY A 80 6.36 18.39 -4.42
N ALA A 81 7.63 17.97 -4.50
CA ALA A 81 8.61 18.44 -5.47
C ALA A 81 8.90 17.41 -6.58
N GLY A 82 8.33 16.20 -6.48
CA GLY A 82 8.38 15.21 -7.55
C GLY A 82 7.75 15.72 -8.85
N PHE A 83 8.24 15.27 -10.01
CA PHE A 83 7.59 15.53 -11.29
C PHE A 83 7.66 14.30 -12.20
N CYS A 84 6.72 14.23 -13.14
CA CYS A 84 6.73 13.22 -14.18
C CYS A 84 7.19 13.87 -15.49
N ASP A 85 7.89 13.11 -16.34
CA ASP A 85 8.30 13.55 -17.68
C ASP A 85 7.14 14.11 -18.51
N ARG A 86 5.94 13.55 -18.32
CA ARG A 86 4.68 14.02 -18.89
C ARG A 86 3.62 14.10 -17.79
N SER A 87 3.06 15.30 -17.59
CA SER A 87 2.09 15.52 -16.53
C SER A 87 0.66 15.11 -16.89
N VAL A 88 0.30 15.20 -18.17
CA VAL A 88 -1.01 14.81 -18.69
C VAL A 88 -0.84 14.18 -20.08
N VAL A 89 -1.42 13.01 -20.29
CA VAL A 89 -1.45 12.31 -21.57
C VAL A 89 -2.90 11.95 -21.91
N PRO A 90 -3.57 12.70 -22.80
CA PRO A 90 -4.88 12.34 -23.31
C PRO A 90 -4.75 11.27 -24.40
N VAL A 91 -5.46 10.16 -24.23
CA VAL A 91 -5.64 9.12 -25.26
C VAL A 91 -7.09 9.14 -25.66
N VAL A 92 -7.37 9.68 -26.84
CA VAL A 92 -8.72 9.77 -27.39
C VAL A 92 -8.74 9.03 -28.73
N LYS A 93 -9.68 8.09 -28.86
CA LYS A 93 -9.93 7.31 -30.08
C LYS A 93 -11.44 7.24 -30.34
N SER A 94 -11.84 7.01 -31.58
CA SER A 94 -13.24 6.71 -31.92
C SER A 94 -13.66 5.35 -31.35
N ILE A 95 -14.97 5.08 -31.26
CA ILE A 95 -15.47 3.74 -30.87
C ILE A 95 -14.93 2.67 -31.82
N ALA A 96 -14.90 2.94 -33.13
CA ALA A 96 -14.34 2.02 -34.12
C ALA A 96 -12.86 1.72 -33.85
N GLU A 97 -12.07 2.76 -33.56
CA GLU A 97 -10.64 2.63 -33.23
C GLU A 97 -10.42 1.84 -31.93
N TRP A 98 -11.24 2.06 -30.90
CA TRP A 98 -11.20 1.26 -29.66
C TRP A 98 -11.59 -0.20 -29.89
N ARG A 99 -12.58 -0.48 -30.74
CA ARG A 99 -12.95 -1.86 -31.08
C ARG A 99 -11.82 -2.58 -31.82
N ALA A 100 -11.10 -1.86 -32.69
CA ALA A 100 -9.96 -2.42 -33.44
C ALA A 100 -8.69 -2.58 -32.59
N ALA A 101 -8.41 -1.62 -31.71
CA ALA A 101 -7.24 -1.58 -30.84
C ALA A 101 -7.64 -1.13 -29.41
N PRO A 102 -8.13 -2.08 -28.59
CA PRO A 102 -8.76 -1.79 -27.30
C PRO A 102 -7.78 -1.35 -26.22
N ASP A 103 -6.50 -1.63 -26.41
CA ASP A 103 -5.46 -1.39 -25.42
C ASP A 103 -4.72 -0.07 -25.70
N VAL A 104 -4.30 0.59 -24.63
CA VAL A 104 -3.28 1.64 -24.64
C VAL A 104 -2.37 1.46 -23.44
N THR A 105 -1.09 1.79 -23.59
CA THR A 105 -0.10 1.70 -22.53
C THR A 105 0.82 2.90 -22.62
N GLU A 106 0.99 3.58 -21.48
CA GLU A 106 1.85 4.74 -21.35
C GLU A 106 2.86 4.52 -20.24
N VAL A 107 4.11 4.92 -20.49
CA VAL A 107 5.20 4.84 -19.52
C VAL A 107 5.55 6.26 -19.08
N PHE A 108 5.68 6.47 -17.77
CA PHE A 108 6.08 7.75 -17.19
C PHE A 108 7.37 7.57 -16.42
N SER A 109 8.29 8.50 -16.61
CA SER A 109 9.50 8.60 -15.81
C SER A 109 9.23 9.51 -14.60
N LEU A 110 9.71 9.11 -13.43
CA LEU A 110 9.47 9.76 -12.14
C LEU A 110 10.79 10.34 -11.61
N ASP A 111 10.83 11.66 -11.42
CA ASP A 111 12.03 12.36 -10.96
C ASP A 111 11.69 13.40 -9.88
N GLY A 112 12.70 14.06 -9.33
CA GLY A 112 12.59 14.97 -8.21
C GLY A 112 12.85 14.31 -6.85
N GLU A 113 12.90 15.15 -5.83
CA GLU A 113 13.17 14.80 -4.45
C GLU A 113 12.31 15.69 -3.55
N ASP A 114 11.39 15.08 -2.77
CA ASP A 114 10.63 15.86 -1.79
C ASP A 114 11.55 16.29 -0.65
N PRO A 115 11.33 17.48 -0.05
CA PRO A 115 12.05 17.87 1.14
C PRO A 115 11.81 16.83 2.26
N PRO A 116 12.83 16.52 3.08
CA PRO A 116 12.64 15.63 4.22
C PRO A 116 11.50 16.11 5.11
N ALA A 117 10.74 15.16 5.67
CA ALA A 117 9.71 15.49 6.63
C ALA A 117 10.33 16.23 7.83
N THR A 118 9.63 17.26 8.33
CA THR A 118 10.08 18.01 9.51
C THR A 118 10.32 17.07 10.69
N GLY A 119 11.53 17.12 11.28
CA GLY A 119 11.91 16.26 12.40
C GLY A 119 12.38 14.85 12.00
N ALA A 120 12.51 14.53 10.71
CA ALA A 120 13.15 13.30 10.27
C ALA A 120 14.63 13.26 10.69
N SER A 121 15.11 12.07 11.07
CA SER A 121 16.54 11.86 11.30
C SER A 121 17.34 11.98 10.00
N ALA A 122 18.66 12.10 10.09
CA ALA A 122 19.53 12.18 8.92
C ALA A 122 19.43 10.92 8.05
N GLU A 123 19.28 9.75 8.67
CA GLU A 123 19.14 8.46 8.00
C GLU A 123 17.81 8.36 7.25
N VAL A 124 16.71 8.81 7.86
CA VAL A 124 15.39 8.86 7.20
C VAL A 124 15.40 9.87 6.05
N ALA A 125 16.04 11.03 6.23
CA ALA A 125 16.19 12.03 5.19
C ALA A 125 17.04 11.51 4.01
N ALA A 126 18.07 10.70 4.28
CA ALA A 126 18.95 10.12 3.27
C ALA A 126 18.21 9.19 2.29
N GLU A 127 17.05 8.65 2.67
CA GLU A 127 16.25 7.78 1.77
C GLU A 127 15.61 8.53 0.59
N LYS A 128 15.59 9.86 0.59
CA LYS A 128 15.12 10.70 -0.55
C LYS A 128 13.73 10.31 -1.05
N ARG A 129 12.82 10.06 -0.12
CA ARG A 129 11.43 9.68 -0.42
C ARG A 129 10.79 10.76 -1.26
N THR A 130 10.22 10.39 -2.40
CA THR A 130 9.51 11.28 -3.31
C THR A 130 8.15 10.69 -3.63
N SER A 131 7.09 11.47 -3.48
CA SER A 131 5.72 11.02 -3.69
C SER A 131 5.15 11.57 -4.99
N TYR A 132 4.33 10.74 -5.65
CA TYR A 132 3.64 11.05 -6.89
C TYR A 132 2.20 10.58 -6.78
N THR A 133 1.31 11.21 -7.55
CA THR A 133 -0.05 10.75 -7.80
C THR A 133 -0.16 10.40 -9.27
N VAL A 134 -0.55 9.15 -9.55
CA VAL A 134 -0.83 8.68 -10.90
C VAL A 134 -2.31 8.33 -10.95
N ARG A 135 -3.05 9.05 -11.80
CA ARG A 135 -4.50 8.90 -11.95
C ARG A 135 -4.91 8.88 -13.41
N SER A 136 -6.05 8.29 -13.69
CA SER A 136 -6.74 8.37 -14.95
C SER A 136 -8.16 8.85 -14.74
N GLN A 137 -8.65 9.64 -15.67
CA GLN A 137 -10.05 10.01 -15.76
C GLN A 137 -10.55 9.75 -17.17
N LEU A 138 -11.83 9.43 -17.30
CA LEU A 138 -12.45 9.30 -18.60
C LEU A 138 -12.55 10.70 -19.23
N VAL A 139 -12.38 10.79 -20.55
CA VAL A 139 -12.51 12.04 -21.32
C VAL A 139 -13.22 11.76 -22.65
N ALA A 140 -13.78 12.81 -23.25
CA ALA A 140 -14.31 12.78 -24.61
C ALA A 140 -13.93 14.07 -25.33
N GLU A 141 -13.82 14.00 -26.66
CA GLU A 141 -13.46 15.16 -27.47
C GLU A 141 -14.61 16.17 -27.49
N THR A 142 -14.30 17.44 -27.22
CA THR A 142 -15.30 18.51 -27.17
C THR A 142 -15.84 18.82 -28.56
N GLY A 143 -17.15 18.68 -28.74
CA GLY A 143 -17.87 18.95 -29.98
C GLY A 143 -19.35 18.63 -29.84
N ASP A 144 -19.66 17.55 -29.12
CA ASP A 144 -21.03 17.13 -28.82
C ASP A 144 -21.41 17.43 -27.36
N ARG A 145 -22.71 17.61 -27.08
CA ARG A 145 -23.20 17.70 -25.69
C ARG A 145 -23.32 16.30 -25.12
N PHE A 146 -22.50 16.03 -24.12
CA PHE A 146 -22.52 14.73 -23.48
C PHE A 146 -22.35 14.81 -21.97
N THR A 147 -22.82 13.75 -21.33
CA THR A 147 -22.47 13.47 -19.94
C THR A 147 -21.61 12.23 -19.92
N LEU A 148 -20.42 12.36 -19.33
CA LEU A 148 -19.50 11.27 -19.11
C LEU A 148 -19.46 10.99 -17.61
N THR A 149 -19.81 9.77 -17.21
CA THR A 149 -19.75 9.36 -15.80
C THR A 149 -18.64 8.33 -15.60
N GLY A 150 -17.78 8.61 -14.63
CA GLY A 150 -16.71 7.72 -14.19
C GLY A 150 -15.96 8.34 -13.02
N SER A 151 -15.61 7.53 -12.02
CA SER A 151 -14.75 7.99 -10.93
C SER A 151 -13.30 8.06 -11.40
N PRO A 152 -12.52 9.10 -11.01
CA PRO A 152 -11.09 9.09 -11.18
C PRO A 152 -10.51 7.82 -10.55
N MET A 153 -9.69 7.10 -11.30
CA MET A 153 -8.97 5.92 -10.82
C MET A 153 -7.51 6.30 -10.66
N GLY A 154 -6.83 5.74 -9.68
CA GLY A 154 -5.42 6.06 -9.47
C GLY A 154 -4.96 5.69 -8.08
N THR A 155 -3.71 5.97 -7.80
CA THR A 155 -3.13 5.77 -6.48
C THR A 155 -1.85 6.59 -6.32
N GLY A 156 -1.32 6.63 -5.10
CA GLY A 156 -0.02 7.21 -4.82
C GLY A 156 1.09 6.28 -5.26
N VAL A 157 2.21 6.86 -5.67
CA VAL A 157 3.47 6.15 -5.91
C VAL A 157 4.53 6.83 -5.06
N ARG A 158 5.36 6.07 -4.36
CA ARG A 158 6.55 6.59 -3.70
C ARG A 158 7.77 6.01 -4.37
N CYS A 159 8.74 6.84 -4.68
CA CYS A 159 10.08 6.41 -5.03
C CYS A 159 11.08 6.83 -3.95
N ASP A 160 12.13 6.05 -3.76
CA ASP A 160 13.17 6.29 -2.76
C ASP A 160 14.48 5.60 -3.17
N VAL A 161 15.57 5.91 -2.48
CA VAL A 161 16.88 5.30 -2.71
C VAL A 161 17.27 4.30 -1.62
N ALA A 162 16.34 3.92 -0.74
CA ALA A 162 16.64 3.12 0.45
C ALA A 162 17.28 1.76 0.11
N ARG A 163 16.80 1.11 -0.96
CA ARG A 163 17.39 -0.13 -1.49
C ARG A 163 18.85 0.06 -1.96
N GLN A 164 19.18 1.23 -2.49
CA GLN A 164 20.52 1.56 -2.97
C GLN A 164 21.47 1.88 -1.80
N LEU A 165 20.93 2.45 -0.72
CA LEU A 165 21.68 2.75 0.50
C LEU A 165 22.03 1.48 1.31
N ASP A 166 21.08 0.55 1.43
CA ASP A 166 21.30 -0.76 2.05
C ASP A 166 20.74 -1.88 1.17
N PRO A 167 21.53 -2.35 0.18
CA PRO A 167 21.13 -3.44 -0.70
C PRO A 167 21.09 -4.80 0.02
N ALA A 168 21.61 -4.91 1.24
CA ALA A 168 21.79 -6.18 1.94
C ALA A 168 20.54 -6.60 2.73
N GLY A 169 19.68 -5.68 3.17
CA GLY A 169 18.53 -6.10 3.97
C GLY A 169 17.43 -5.11 4.31
N TYR A 170 17.64 -3.80 4.18
CA TYR A 170 16.65 -2.82 4.68
C TYR A 170 15.31 -2.86 3.93
N VAL A 171 15.34 -2.79 2.59
CA VAL A 171 14.20 -2.96 1.68
C VAL A 171 14.62 -3.69 0.40
N ARG A 172 13.65 -4.31 -0.29
CA ARG A 172 13.88 -5.12 -1.49
C ARG A 172 12.89 -4.75 -2.60
N GLY A 173 13.22 -5.15 -3.83
CA GLY A 173 12.34 -5.02 -4.98
C GLY A 173 12.71 -3.85 -5.88
N ALA A 174 11.77 -2.92 -6.09
CA ALA A 174 11.91 -1.79 -7.01
C ALA A 174 12.22 -0.48 -6.26
N ASP A 175 12.69 0.54 -6.98
CA ASP A 175 12.96 1.87 -6.41
C ASP A 175 11.69 2.70 -6.20
N CYS A 176 10.57 2.24 -6.77
CA CYS A 176 9.25 2.80 -6.55
C CYS A 176 8.26 1.72 -6.12
N VAL A 177 7.31 2.11 -5.28
CA VAL A 177 6.20 1.29 -4.83
C VAL A 177 4.89 2.06 -4.91
N LEU A 178 3.79 1.34 -5.12
CA LEU A 178 2.47 1.89 -5.01
C LEU A 178 2.18 2.19 -3.52
N ARG A 179 2.01 3.46 -3.19
CA ARG A 179 1.30 3.85 -1.97
C ARG A 179 -0.19 3.76 -2.24
N THR A 180 -0.67 2.52 -2.22
CA THR A 180 -2.10 2.28 -2.16
C THR A 180 -2.66 2.82 -0.85
N TRP A 181 -3.97 3.06 -0.81
CA TRP A 181 -4.70 3.39 0.42
C TRP A 181 -4.60 2.31 1.51
N TYR A 182 -3.96 1.18 1.21
CA TYR A 182 -3.77 0.07 2.12
C TYR A 182 -2.36 0.09 2.69
N THR A 183 -2.30 0.23 4.01
CA THR A 183 -1.14 -0.06 4.82
C THR A 183 -0.82 -1.56 4.73
N PRO A 184 0.45 -1.98 4.48
CA PRO A 184 0.84 -3.39 4.40
C PRO A 184 0.44 -4.20 5.64
N MET A 185 0.05 -5.45 5.44
CA MET A 185 -0.40 -6.37 6.48
C MET A 185 0.51 -7.61 6.53
N PHE A 186 1.08 -7.89 7.69
CA PHE A 186 1.81 -9.12 7.95
C PHE A 186 0.83 -10.22 8.34
N ASP A 187 0.46 -11.02 7.34
CA ASP A 187 -0.44 -12.16 7.48
C ASP A 187 0.36 -13.41 7.89
N PHE A 188 -0.12 -14.14 8.91
CA PHE A 188 0.45 -15.42 9.34
C PHE A 188 -0.63 -16.26 10.03
N SER A 189 -0.58 -17.59 9.95
CA SER A 189 -1.43 -18.42 10.80
C SER A 189 -0.77 -18.67 12.15
N ALA A 190 -1.51 -18.38 13.22
CA ALA A 190 -1.04 -18.58 14.60
C ALA A 190 -0.86 -20.07 14.97
N ALA A 191 -1.31 -21.00 14.12
CA ALA A 191 -1.14 -22.44 14.30
C ALA A 191 0.10 -23.01 13.59
N GLU A 192 0.83 -22.21 12.82
CA GLU A 192 2.02 -22.69 12.10
C GLU A 192 3.12 -23.09 13.07
N LEU A 193 3.48 -24.39 13.05
CA LEU A 193 4.46 -24.99 13.96
C LEU A 193 5.76 -24.17 14.14
N PRO A 194 6.38 -23.61 13.09
CA PRO A 194 7.64 -22.87 13.25
C PRO A 194 7.53 -21.54 14.00
N ILE A 195 6.32 -21.05 14.27
CA ILE A 195 6.06 -19.76 14.93
C ILE A 195 4.92 -19.86 15.95
N ALA A 196 4.54 -21.06 16.39
CA ALA A 196 3.25 -21.30 17.03
C ALA A 196 3.08 -20.53 18.34
N GLU A 197 4.11 -20.47 19.18
CA GLU A 197 4.01 -19.74 20.45
C GLU A 197 3.95 -18.23 20.26
N THR A 198 4.83 -17.68 19.41
CA THR A 198 4.86 -16.25 19.10
C THR A 198 3.62 -15.81 18.34
N GLY A 199 3.19 -16.60 17.36
CA GLY A 199 1.99 -16.34 16.57
C GLY A 199 0.71 -16.37 17.41
N ARG A 200 0.58 -17.33 18.33
CA ARG A 200 -0.53 -17.34 19.31
C ARG A 200 -0.48 -16.12 20.24
N PHE A 201 0.69 -15.78 20.76
CA PHE A 201 0.86 -14.57 21.57
C PHE A 201 0.37 -13.34 20.82
N VAL A 202 0.86 -13.10 19.59
CA VAL A 202 0.46 -11.94 18.78
C VAL A 202 -1.03 -11.99 18.47
N ARG A 203 -1.61 -13.14 18.15
CA ARG A 203 -3.06 -13.27 17.95
C ARG A 203 -3.87 -12.91 19.19
N ASP A 204 -3.43 -13.32 20.37
CA ASP A 204 -4.16 -13.07 21.61
C ASP A 204 -4.16 -11.59 22.01
N VAL A 205 -3.20 -10.79 21.50
CA VAL A 205 -3.00 -9.37 21.87
C VAL A 205 -3.22 -8.38 20.73
N ALA A 206 -3.10 -8.80 19.47
CA ALA A 206 -3.38 -7.95 18.32
C ALA A 206 -4.90 -7.89 18.07
N PRO A 207 -5.46 -6.72 17.74
CA PRO A 207 -6.90 -6.58 17.57
C PRO A 207 -7.42 -7.43 16.41
N VAL A 208 -8.36 -8.32 16.70
CA VAL A 208 -9.10 -9.08 15.67
C VAL A 208 -10.04 -8.14 14.90
N GLY A 209 -9.82 -8.02 13.58
CA GLY A 209 -10.89 -7.70 12.62
C GLY A 209 -11.46 -6.28 12.58
N ARG A 210 -10.74 -5.23 13.02
CA ARG A 210 -11.19 -3.84 12.86
C ARG A 210 -10.24 -2.99 12.01
N TYR A 211 -10.32 -3.14 10.70
CA TYR A 211 -9.82 -2.12 9.77
C TYR A 211 -10.96 -1.58 8.94
N ALA A 212 -11.02 -0.25 8.78
CA ALA A 212 -11.96 0.39 7.86
C ALA A 212 -11.70 -0.16 6.44
N GLY A 213 -12.71 -0.80 5.85
CA GLY A 213 -12.63 -1.33 4.47
C GLY A 213 -12.64 -2.85 4.29
N TYR A 214 -12.83 -3.67 5.34
CA TYR A 214 -13.04 -5.12 5.21
C TYR A 214 -14.28 -5.63 5.97
N PRO A 215 -15.17 -6.43 5.35
CA PRO A 215 -16.25 -7.14 6.03
C PRO A 215 -15.77 -8.51 6.56
N GLY A 216 -15.81 -8.73 7.89
CA GLY A 216 -15.62 -10.07 8.47
C GLY A 216 -15.04 -10.15 9.89
N THR A 217 -15.95 -10.26 10.88
CA THR A 217 -15.81 -10.91 12.20
C THR A 217 -14.83 -10.40 13.28
N SER A 218 -15.21 -10.75 14.52
CA SER A 218 -15.09 -10.08 15.81
C SER A 218 -14.00 -10.61 16.77
N GLY A 219 -13.44 -9.72 17.60
CA GLY A 219 -13.25 -9.98 19.05
C GLY A 219 -11.85 -9.79 19.66
N GLY A 220 -11.69 -8.79 20.54
CA GLY A 220 -10.87 -8.89 21.78
C GLY A 220 -9.42 -8.37 21.83
N SER A 221 -9.25 -7.20 22.48
CA SER A 221 -8.12 -6.76 23.35
C SER A 221 -6.88 -6.01 22.79
N ALA A 222 -6.22 -5.29 23.73
CA ALA A 222 -5.09 -4.33 23.70
C ALA A 222 -5.30 -2.85 23.30
N GLY A 223 -6.43 -2.45 22.72
CA GLY A 223 -6.77 -1.02 22.57
C GLY A 223 -5.95 -0.21 21.55
N PHE A 224 -4.80 -0.71 21.06
CA PHE A 224 -4.08 -0.13 19.93
C PHE A 224 -4.66 -0.65 18.62
N THR A 225 -5.46 0.18 17.94
CA THR A 225 -6.13 -0.12 16.66
C THR A 225 -5.43 0.50 15.45
N GLY A 226 -4.39 1.30 15.69
CA GLY A 226 -3.62 1.99 14.66
C GLY A 226 -2.56 1.10 14.02
N PRO A 227 -1.96 1.54 12.90
CA PRO A 227 -0.79 0.87 12.35
C PRO A 227 0.39 1.04 13.32
N GLN A 228 1.26 0.03 13.37
CA GLN A 228 2.58 0.19 13.98
C GLN A 228 3.50 0.87 12.97
N ASN A 229 4.39 1.74 13.42
CA ASN A 229 5.34 2.43 12.55
C ASN A 229 6.71 1.80 12.70
N ARG A 230 7.33 1.39 11.59
CA ARG A 230 8.65 0.75 11.61
C ARG A 230 9.66 1.67 12.30
N LEU A 231 10.51 1.09 13.13
CA LEU A 231 11.64 1.75 13.74
C LEU A 231 12.88 0.95 13.36
N PHE A 232 13.76 1.51 12.55
CA PHE A 232 14.92 0.78 12.01
C PHE A 232 16.24 1.44 12.39
N TYR A 233 16.43 2.73 12.12
CA TYR A 233 17.72 3.39 12.36
C TYR A 233 17.97 3.69 13.83
N ASP A 234 16.93 3.88 14.64
CA ASP A 234 17.08 4.10 16.07
C ASP A 234 17.33 2.78 16.83
N VAL A 235 18.56 2.30 16.76
CA VAL A 235 19.02 1.08 17.46
C VAL A 235 18.88 1.23 18.98
N ALA A 236 19.10 2.44 19.51
CA ALA A 236 19.05 2.70 20.94
C ALA A 236 17.61 2.55 21.47
N ALA A 237 16.62 3.11 20.77
CA ALA A 237 15.21 2.95 21.11
C ALA A 237 14.76 1.50 21.00
N ARG A 238 15.13 0.78 19.94
CA ARG A 238 14.84 -0.66 19.82
C ARG A 238 15.40 -1.48 20.98
N GLN A 239 16.65 -1.21 21.39
CA GLN A 239 17.26 -1.88 22.53
C GLN A 239 16.58 -1.49 23.85
N ALA A 240 16.18 -0.23 24.01
CA ALA A 240 15.42 0.22 25.17
C ALA A 240 14.05 -0.47 25.26
N HIS A 241 13.36 -0.65 24.12
CA HIS A 241 12.12 -1.42 24.05
C HIS A 241 12.31 -2.86 24.51
N ARG A 242 13.34 -3.53 23.99
CA ARG A 242 13.68 -4.90 24.40
C ARG A 242 13.92 -5.01 25.91
N VAL A 243 14.75 -4.13 26.46
CA VAL A 243 15.08 -4.12 27.91
C VAL A 243 13.81 -3.88 28.74
N ALA A 244 12.94 -2.97 28.33
CA ALA A 244 11.67 -2.72 29.01
C ALA A 244 10.73 -3.94 28.96
N ALA A 245 10.66 -4.61 27.82
CA ALA A 245 9.89 -5.83 27.66
C ALA A 245 10.43 -6.96 28.55
N GLU A 246 11.73 -7.22 28.54
CA GLU A 246 12.39 -8.25 29.37
C GLU A 246 12.19 -7.98 30.87
N ALA A 247 12.33 -6.73 31.30
CA ALA A 247 12.03 -6.33 32.68
C ALA A 247 10.56 -6.60 33.04
N ARG A 248 9.63 -6.35 32.12
CA ARG A 248 8.20 -6.67 32.32
C ARG A 248 7.97 -8.17 32.40
N CYS A 249 8.60 -8.99 31.56
CA CYS A 249 8.54 -10.45 31.63
C CYS A 249 9.04 -10.96 32.98
N ALA A 250 10.22 -10.49 33.43
CA ALA A 250 10.78 -10.86 34.73
C ALA A 250 9.87 -10.50 35.91
N SER A 251 9.27 -9.30 35.88
CA SER A 251 8.34 -8.85 36.92
C SER A 251 7.04 -9.65 36.96
N THR A 252 6.57 -10.15 35.82
CA THR A 252 5.25 -10.79 35.68
C THR A 252 5.31 -12.31 35.85
N TRP A 253 6.37 -12.95 35.34
CA TRP A 253 6.53 -14.41 35.30
C TRP A 253 7.62 -14.94 36.24
N GLY A 254 8.30 -14.04 36.96
CA GLY A 254 9.37 -14.37 37.90
C GLY A 254 10.74 -14.57 37.23
N PRO A 255 11.81 -14.78 38.01
CA PRO A 255 13.20 -14.77 37.53
C PRO A 255 13.56 -15.94 36.59
N PHE A 256 12.72 -16.97 36.52
CA PHE A 256 12.94 -18.16 35.69
C PHE A 256 12.16 -18.14 34.37
N TRP A 257 11.59 -17.00 34.00
CA TRP A 257 10.78 -16.84 32.78
C TRP A 257 11.50 -17.26 31.49
N THR A 258 12.84 -17.20 31.48
CA THR A 258 13.70 -17.63 30.36
C THR A 258 13.80 -19.15 30.20
N ARG A 259 13.31 -19.95 31.16
CA ARG A 259 13.33 -21.41 31.08
C ARG A 259 12.08 -21.92 30.37
N HIS A 260 12.27 -22.77 29.37
CA HIS A 260 11.21 -23.50 28.72
C HIS A 260 11.29 -25.00 29.04
N SER A 261 10.23 -25.75 28.77
CA SER A 261 10.21 -27.21 28.92
C SER A 261 11.25 -27.89 28.04
N GLY A 262 11.75 -29.06 28.46
CA GLY A 262 12.70 -29.86 27.68
C GLY A 262 14.13 -29.29 27.57
N GLY A 263 14.49 -28.32 28.41
CA GLY A 263 15.81 -27.66 28.36
C GLY A 263 15.93 -26.56 27.30
N LEU A 264 14.80 -26.17 26.69
CA LEU A 264 14.72 -25.06 25.75
C LEU A 264 14.70 -23.71 26.48
N THR A 265 14.88 -22.63 25.74
CA THR A 265 14.90 -21.26 26.25
C THR A 265 13.73 -20.44 25.72
N ASN A 266 13.18 -19.58 26.58
CA ASN A 266 12.24 -18.55 26.20
C ASN A 266 12.94 -17.22 25.98
N VAL A 267 12.35 -16.41 25.11
CA VAL A 267 12.58 -14.97 25.00
C VAL A 267 11.29 -14.21 25.30
N CYS A 268 11.41 -12.92 25.59
CA CYS A 268 10.26 -12.10 25.93
C CYS A 268 9.64 -11.55 24.65
N GLY A 269 8.56 -12.17 24.18
CA GLY A 269 7.76 -11.61 23.09
C GLY A 269 7.05 -10.35 23.57
N ALA A 270 7.09 -9.28 22.77
CA ALA A 270 6.42 -8.02 23.04
C ALA A 270 5.47 -7.63 21.90
N TYR A 271 4.35 -7.00 22.26
CA TYR A 271 3.44 -6.36 21.31
C TYR A 271 2.95 -5.01 21.85
N PRO A 272 3.08 -3.90 21.11
CA PRO A 272 3.83 -3.73 19.84
C PRO A 272 5.28 -4.21 19.91
N VAL A 273 5.86 -4.56 18.75
CA VAL A 273 7.22 -5.16 18.69
C VAL A 273 8.32 -4.13 18.95
N ASP A 274 9.51 -4.57 19.33
CA ASP A 274 10.66 -3.68 19.60
C ASP A 274 11.02 -2.80 18.39
N GLU A 275 10.84 -3.33 17.19
CA GLU A 275 11.09 -2.67 15.88
C GLU A 275 9.98 -1.70 15.46
N SER A 276 9.16 -1.26 16.42
CA SER A 276 8.08 -0.30 16.24
C SER A 276 8.31 0.95 17.09
N VAL A 277 7.92 2.11 16.58
CA VAL A 277 7.85 3.37 17.36
C VAL A 277 6.96 3.19 18.60
N GLN A 278 5.94 2.33 18.51
CA GLN A 278 5.02 2.04 19.61
C GLN A 278 5.49 0.90 20.54
N GLY A 279 6.74 0.43 20.40
CA GLY A 279 7.33 -0.62 21.22
C GLY A 279 7.30 -0.33 22.72
N ALA A 280 7.74 -1.30 23.51
CA ALA A 280 7.61 -1.26 24.97
C ALA A 280 8.33 -0.04 25.58
N SER A 281 7.59 0.83 26.28
CA SER A 281 8.15 1.99 26.96
C SER A 281 7.28 2.39 28.15
N ALA A 282 7.76 3.34 28.96
CA ALA A 282 6.98 3.87 30.08
C ALA A 282 5.72 4.63 29.64
N THR A 283 5.67 5.10 28.39
CA THR A 283 4.59 5.93 27.84
C THR A 283 3.70 5.20 26.84
N SER A 284 4.04 3.96 26.47
CA SER A 284 3.25 3.12 25.55
C SER A 284 2.53 1.99 26.29
N SER A 285 1.35 1.61 25.78
CA SER A 285 0.65 0.40 26.24
C SER A 285 1.19 -0.80 25.47
N PHE A 286 1.78 -1.77 26.17
CA PHE A 286 2.33 -2.98 25.57
C PHE A 286 2.00 -4.22 26.41
N THR A 287 2.01 -5.39 25.76
CA THR A 287 1.85 -6.70 26.41
C THR A 287 3.10 -7.53 26.16
N VAL A 288 3.44 -8.39 27.11
CA VAL A 288 4.56 -9.33 26.98
C VAL A 288 4.16 -10.76 27.33
N ARG A 289 4.87 -11.73 26.73
CA ARG A 289 4.74 -13.15 27.07
C ARG A 289 6.09 -13.86 26.83
N PRO A 290 6.57 -14.70 27.76
CA PRO A 290 7.63 -15.65 27.46
C PRO A 290 7.17 -16.59 26.33
N VAL A 291 7.96 -16.66 25.27
CA VAL A 291 7.70 -17.52 24.11
C VAL A 291 8.98 -18.26 23.75
N LEU A 292 8.86 -19.45 23.18
CA LEU A 292 10.00 -20.24 22.72
C LEU A 292 10.91 -19.43 21.78
N ASP A 293 12.21 -19.42 22.07
CA ASP A 293 13.21 -18.63 21.33
C ASP A 293 13.24 -18.95 19.83
N SER A 294 13.18 -20.23 19.47
CA SER A 294 13.17 -20.65 18.06
C SER A 294 11.94 -20.14 17.30
N ASP A 295 10.77 -20.16 17.94
CA ASP A 295 9.52 -19.68 17.35
C ASP A 295 9.58 -18.16 17.14
N HIS A 296 10.14 -17.45 18.12
CA HIS A 296 10.29 -16.00 18.06
C HIS A 296 11.29 -15.58 16.96
N ALA A 297 12.44 -16.26 16.88
CA ALA A 297 13.44 -16.00 15.86
C ALA A 297 12.90 -16.21 14.44
N GLU A 298 12.15 -17.28 14.22
CA GLU A 298 11.51 -17.55 12.92
C GLU A 298 10.40 -16.54 12.60
N PHE A 299 9.59 -16.15 13.60
CA PHE A 299 8.58 -15.11 13.44
C PHE A 299 9.22 -13.78 13.02
N LEU A 300 10.26 -13.34 13.73
CA LEU A 300 11.00 -12.12 13.40
C LEU A 300 11.63 -12.21 12.02
N ARG A 301 12.25 -13.35 11.66
CA ARG A 301 12.82 -13.54 10.32
C ARG A 301 11.77 -13.34 9.21
N ARG A 302 10.56 -13.88 9.39
CA ARG A 302 9.45 -13.71 8.44
C ARG A 302 8.93 -12.28 8.43
N PHE A 303 8.81 -11.66 9.61
CA PHE A 303 8.36 -10.29 9.76
C PHE A 303 9.32 -9.29 9.10
N THR A 304 10.63 -9.39 9.36
CA THR A 304 11.66 -8.56 8.70
C THR A 304 11.65 -8.75 7.19
N ARG A 305 11.47 -10.00 6.72
CA ARG A 305 11.31 -10.29 5.28
C ARG A 305 10.08 -9.60 4.72
N PHE A 306 8.94 -9.65 5.41
CA PHE A 306 7.71 -8.96 5.02
C PHE A 306 7.93 -7.45 4.89
N LEU A 307 8.56 -6.82 5.88
CA LEU A 307 8.85 -5.37 5.85
C LEU A 307 9.70 -5.02 4.63
N ALA A 308 10.73 -5.82 4.35
CA ALA A 308 11.62 -5.59 3.22
C ALA A 308 10.92 -5.81 1.86
N GLU A 309 10.13 -6.88 1.72
CA GLU A 309 9.42 -7.22 0.47
C GLU A 309 8.22 -6.32 0.19
N ASN A 310 7.64 -5.68 1.21
CA ASN A 310 6.57 -4.68 1.06
C ASN A 310 7.11 -3.24 1.09
N HIS A 311 8.43 -3.07 1.10
CA HIS A 311 9.10 -1.76 1.07
C HIS A 311 8.62 -0.81 2.17
N VAL A 312 8.41 -1.34 3.37
CA VAL A 312 8.00 -0.58 4.56
C VAL A 312 9.25 0.10 5.12
N LEU A 313 9.42 1.41 4.94
CA LEU A 313 10.58 2.16 5.45
C LEU A 313 10.37 2.59 6.91
N ASP A 314 11.41 3.12 7.54
CA ASP A 314 11.35 3.70 8.89
C ASP A 314 10.24 4.76 8.99
N GLY A 315 9.44 4.72 10.03
CA GLY A 315 8.24 5.53 10.18
C GLY A 315 7.03 5.10 9.32
N ASP A 316 7.17 4.20 8.35
CA ASP A 316 6.00 3.70 7.61
C ASP A 316 5.14 2.81 8.49
N GLY A 317 3.83 2.93 8.30
CA GLY A 317 2.83 2.10 8.95
C GLY A 317 2.78 0.68 8.38
N TYR A 318 2.55 -0.30 9.25
CA TYR A 318 2.19 -1.68 8.93
C TYR A 318 1.23 -2.25 9.98
N TYR A 319 0.55 -3.34 9.63
CA TYR A 319 -0.37 -4.05 10.52
C TYR A 319 0.06 -5.51 10.69
N PHE A 320 -0.32 -6.11 11.81
CA PHE A 320 -0.35 -7.57 11.97
C PHE A 320 -1.76 -8.07 11.67
N TYR A 321 -1.87 -9.19 10.96
CA TYR A 321 -3.14 -9.82 10.64
C TYR A 321 -3.06 -11.34 10.93
N PRO A 322 -3.20 -11.72 12.20
CA PRO A 322 -3.17 -13.13 12.59
C PRO A 322 -4.40 -13.84 12.04
N LEU A 323 -4.17 -14.85 11.19
CA LEU A 323 -5.21 -15.74 10.69
C LEU A 323 -5.55 -16.80 11.76
N PRO A 324 -6.80 -17.31 11.77
CA PRO A 324 -7.21 -18.41 12.63
C PRO A 324 -6.25 -19.61 12.58
#